data_AF-A0A849IN28-F1
#
_entry.id   AF-A0A849IN28-F1
#
_cell.length_a   1.000
_cell.length_b   1.000
_cell.length_c   1.000
_cell.angle_alpha   90.00
_cell.angle_beta   90.00
_cell.angle_gamma   90.00
#
_symmetry.space_group_name_H-M   'P 1'
#
loop_
_entity.id
_entity.type
_entity.pdbx_description
1 polymer ?
#
loop_
_entity_poly.entity_id
_entity_poly.type
_entity_poly.pdbx_seq_one_letter_code
_entity_poly.pdbx_strand_id
1 'polypeptide(L)'
;TGNPATAVVGSIWLSIAALTVAAYAITQASHWASDDADGRVEMEIAQPVPRWSVVLERGLALAVASLVISALGAVVVAAVAPSQGVHLGGGRLVIATGLLVLLALSFGALGALAIARVPRVTVPLLAAIAVVSFYIPLLAPLFKWPRWTLDISLFHLYGEPLTSGLYWTGLWIMVAIVVVGLGGAVAAMRVRDLGR
;
A
#
# COMPACT_ATOMS: atom_id res chain seq x y z
N THR A 1 18.98 -22.01 7.94
CA THR A 1 17.87 -22.32 8.87
C THR A 1 17.89 -21.27 9.96
N GLY A 2 17.03 -20.26 9.87
CA GLY A 2 17.05 -19.09 10.77
C GLY A 2 16.51 -19.43 12.16
N ASN A 3 17.06 -18.79 13.19
CA ASN A 3 16.58 -18.87 14.58
C ASN A 3 15.06 -18.60 14.62
N PRO A 4 14.22 -19.44 15.27
CA PRO A 4 12.78 -19.21 15.36
C PRO A 4 12.43 -17.81 15.93
N ALA A 5 13.27 -17.26 16.81
CA ALA A 5 13.10 -15.90 17.31
C ALA A 5 13.21 -14.83 16.20
N THR A 6 14.09 -15.02 15.22
CA THR A 6 14.23 -14.06 14.11
C THR A 6 13.02 -14.10 13.17
N ALA A 7 12.43 -15.28 12.96
CA ALA A 7 11.22 -15.44 12.17
C ALA A 7 10.01 -14.77 12.84
N VAL A 8 9.83 -14.96 14.15
CA VAL A 8 8.73 -14.35 14.91
C VAL A 8 8.84 -12.82 14.94
N VAL A 9 10.01 -12.29 15.31
CA VAL A 9 10.23 -10.83 15.36
C VAL A 9 10.07 -10.21 13.98
N GLY A 10 10.62 -10.85 12.94
CA GLY A 10 10.46 -10.38 11.56
C GLY A 10 8.99 -10.36 11.12
N SER A 11 8.25 -11.44 11.37
CA SER A 11 6.83 -11.55 10.99
C SER A 11 5.95 -10.53 11.73
N ILE A 12 6.15 -10.34 13.03
CA ILE A 12 5.40 -9.36 13.83
C ILE A 12 5.66 -7.94 13.33
N TRP A 13 6.94 -7.57 13.14
CA TRP A 13 7.28 -6.25 12.64
C TRP A 13 6.70 -6.00 11.25
N LEU A 14 6.86 -6.95 10.32
CA LEU A 14 6.35 -6.83 8.96
C LEU A 14 4.83 -6.64 8.96
N SER A 15 4.11 -7.40 9.79
CA SER A 15 2.65 -7.31 9.89
C SER A 15 2.21 -5.94 10.41
N ILE A 16 2.85 -5.44 11.48
CA ILE A 16 2.55 -4.13 12.06
C ILE A 16 2.91 -3.01 11.07
N ALA A 17 4.07 -3.08 10.43
CA ALA A 17 4.51 -2.07 9.46
C ALA A 17 3.59 -2.05 8.24
N ALA A 18 3.23 -3.22 7.69
CA ALA A 18 2.30 -3.33 6.57
C ALA A 18 0.91 -2.79 6.91
N LEU A 19 0.37 -3.11 8.08
CA LEU A 19 -0.91 -2.57 8.56
C LEU A 19 -0.86 -1.06 8.76
N THR A 20 0.22 -0.55 9.36
CA THR A 20 0.40 0.89 9.59
C THR A 20 0.43 1.66 8.28
N VAL A 21 1.18 1.16 7.29
CA VAL A 21 1.29 1.80 5.97
C VAL A 21 -0.01 1.67 5.18
N ALA A 22 -0.71 0.54 5.27
CA ALA A 22 -2.03 0.38 4.68
C ALA A 22 -3.03 1.38 5.29
N ALA A 23 -3.09 1.49 6.63
CA ALA A 23 -3.95 2.45 7.32
C ALA A 23 -3.60 3.89 6.91
N TYR A 24 -2.31 4.23 6.84
CA TYR A 24 -1.86 5.54 6.36
C TYR A 24 -2.33 5.83 4.93
N ALA A 25 -2.19 4.88 4.00
CA ALA A 25 -2.64 5.04 2.62
C ALA A 25 -4.17 5.22 2.52
N ILE A 26 -4.94 4.52 3.35
CA ILE A 26 -6.41 4.66 3.42
C ILE A 26 -6.79 6.05 3.96
N THR A 27 -6.09 6.54 4.98
CA THR A 27 -6.29 7.91 5.51
C THR A 27 -5.99 8.96 4.43
N GLN A 28 -4.90 8.79 3.68
CA GLN A 28 -4.58 9.68 2.56
C GLN A 28 -5.66 9.64 1.47
N ALA A 29 -6.18 8.46 1.14
CA ALA A 29 -7.31 8.34 0.22
C ALA A 29 -8.58 9.02 0.75
N SER A 30 -8.83 9.00 2.07
CA SER A 30 -9.93 9.75 2.69
C SER A 30 -9.74 11.26 2.53
N HIS A 31 -8.53 11.78 2.74
CA HIS A 31 -8.23 13.19 2.52
C HIS A 31 -8.42 13.59 1.04
N TRP A 32 -8.01 12.73 0.11
CA TRP A 32 -8.22 12.98 -1.32
C TRP A 32 -9.69 12.99 -1.71
N ALA A 33 -10.52 12.15 -1.06
CA ALA A 33 -11.96 12.10 -1.27
C ALA A 33 -12.67 13.33 -0.69
N SER A 34 -12.23 13.84 0.48
CA SER A 34 -12.77 15.07 1.05
C SER A 34 -12.40 16.29 0.22
N ASP A 35 -11.15 16.37 -0.26
CA ASP A 35 -10.71 17.46 -1.15
C ASP A 35 -11.54 17.51 -2.45
N ASP A 36 -11.94 16.34 -3.00
CA ASP A 36 -12.80 16.23 -4.19
C ASP A 36 -14.25 16.65 -3.88
N ALA A 37 -14.76 16.35 -2.69
CA ALA A 37 -16.12 16.68 -2.25
C ALA A 37 -16.29 18.16 -1.90
N ASP A 38 -15.27 18.80 -1.32
CA ASP A 38 -15.31 20.20 -0.88
C ASP A 38 -15.16 21.20 -2.04
N GLY A 39 -15.03 20.72 -3.29
CA GLY A 39 -14.88 21.59 -4.46
C GLY A 39 -13.56 22.36 -4.50
N ARG A 40 -12.58 22.06 -3.63
CA ARG A 40 -11.25 22.69 -3.65
C ARG A 40 -10.54 22.48 -4.98
N VAL A 41 -10.79 21.33 -5.63
CA VAL A 41 -10.30 21.07 -6.99
C VAL A 41 -10.89 22.07 -8.00
N GLU A 42 -12.12 22.54 -7.82
CA GLU A 42 -12.72 23.57 -8.69
C GLU A 42 -12.19 25.00 -8.40
N MET A 43 -11.75 25.30 -7.18
CA MET A 43 -11.04 26.55 -6.84
C MET A 43 -9.58 26.57 -7.32
N GLU A 44 -8.89 25.43 -7.36
CA GLU A 44 -7.53 25.32 -7.90
C GLU A 44 -7.48 25.28 -9.44
N ILE A 45 -8.56 24.91 -10.14
CA ILE A 45 -8.68 24.96 -11.61
C ILE A 45 -8.59 26.39 -12.18
N ALA A 46 -8.67 27.43 -11.34
CA ALA A 46 -8.30 28.78 -11.74
C ALA A 46 -6.80 28.90 -12.13
N GLN A 47 -5.97 27.92 -11.73
CA GLN A 47 -4.58 27.79 -12.16
C GLN A 47 -4.44 26.71 -13.25
N PRO A 48 -3.63 26.95 -14.29
CA PRO A 48 -3.43 26.01 -15.40
C PRO A 48 -2.51 24.84 -14.98
N VAL A 49 -2.91 24.05 -13.98
CA VAL A 49 -2.18 22.85 -13.55
C VAL A 49 -2.77 21.63 -14.25
N PRO A 50 -1.97 20.82 -14.95
CA PRO A 50 -2.48 19.63 -15.60
C PRO A 50 -2.87 18.57 -14.56
N ARG A 51 -4.06 17.98 -14.69
CA ARG A 51 -4.65 17.05 -13.70
C ARG A 51 -3.83 15.79 -13.41
N TRP A 52 -2.97 15.37 -14.33
CA TRP A 52 -2.05 14.26 -14.08
C TRP A 52 -0.96 14.63 -13.05
N SER A 53 -0.61 15.91 -12.92
CA SER A 53 0.32 16.41 -11.90
C SER A 53 -0.22 16.17 -10.51
N VAL A 54 -1.51 16.46 -10.27
CA VAL A 54 -2.15 16.26 -8.97
C VAL A 54 -2.11 14.79 -8.54
N VAL A 55 -2.39 13.86 -9.46
CA VAL A 55 -2.31 12.41 -9.18
C VAL A 55 -0.87 11.99 -8.89
N LEU A 56 0.10 12.52 -9.65
CA LEU A 56 1.51 12.21 -9.46
C LEU A 56 2.06 12.78 -8.15
N GLU A 57 1.71 14.02 -7.79
CA GLU A 57 2.07 14.68 -6.54
C GLU A 57 1.49 13.93 -5.34
N ARG A 58 0.22 13.54 -5.40
CA ARG A 58 -0.42 12.71 -4.36
C ARG A 58 0.27 11.35 -4.23
N GLY A 59 0.58 10.70 -5.35
CA GLY A 59 1.32 9.42 -5.36
C GLY A 59 2.73 9.56 -4.79
N LEU A 60 3.44 10.62 -5.15
CA LEU A 60 4.80 10.88 -4.68
C LEU A 60 4.82 11.25 -3.20
N ALA A 61 3.90 12.09 -2.74
CA ALA A 61 3.73 12.41 -1.32
C ALA A 61 3.43 11.15 -0.49
N LEU A 62 2.52 10.29 -0.98
CA LEU A 62 2.22 9.00 -0.36
C LEU A 62 3.47 8.11 -0.31
N ALA A 63 4.23 8.03 -1.40
CA ALA A 63 5.45 7.22 -1.47
C ALA A 63 6.52 7.70 -0.47
N VAL A 64 6.81 9.00 -0.44
CA VAL A 64 7.82 9.60 0.45
C VAL A 64 7.42 9.43 1.91
N ALA A 65 6.19 9.75 2.28
CA ALA A 65 5.73 9.60 3.66
C ALA A 65 5.73 8.14 4.10
N SER A 66 5.30 7.21 3.23
CA SER A 66 5.33 5.77 3.52
C SER A 66 6.76 5.25 3.67
N LEU A 67 7.71 5.79 2.87
CA LEU A 67 9.12 5.48 3.01
C LEU A 67 9.65 5.95 4.36
N VAL A 68 9.33 7.17 4.79
CA VAL A 68 9.74 7.70 6.09
C VAL A 68 9.17 6.86 7.24
N ILE A 69 7.87 6.56 7.22
CA ILE A 69 7.22 5.71 8.24
C ILE A 69 7.89 4.34 8.32
N SER A 70 8.10 3.71 7.17
CA SER A 70 8.70 2.37 7.08
C SER A 70 10.18 2.37 7.49
N ALA A 71 10.94 3.38 7.06
CA ALA A 71 12.36 3.52 7.38
C ALA A 71 12.57 3.76 8.88
N LEU A 72 11.73 4.59 9.52
CA LEU A 72 11.77 4.77 10.97
C LEU A 72 11.52 3.44 11.70
N GLY A 73 10.49 2.69 11.28
CA GLY A 73 10.23 1.36 11.82
C GLY A 73 11.38 0.39 11.62
N ALA A 74 12.03 0.41 10.45
CA ALA A 74 13.19 -0.41 10.15
C ALA A 74 14.40 -0.05 11.01
N VAL A 75 14.67 1.26 11.22
CA VAL A 75 15.76 1.74 12.09
C VAL A 75 15.56 1.28 13.53
N VAL A 76 14.35 1.42 14.07
CA VAL A 76 14.02 0.97 15.43
C VAL A 76 14.29 -0.53 15.57
N VAL A 77 13.82 -1.33 14.61
CA VAL A 77 14.02 -2.79 14.67
C VAL A 77 15.48 -3.18 14.47
N ALA A 78 16.21 -2.51 13.57
CA ALA A 78 17.64 -2.75 13.39
C ALA A 78 18.45 -2.43 14.67
N ALA A 79 18.03 -1.42 15.43
CA ALA A 79 18.68 -1.05 16.69
C ALA A 79 18.34 -2.01 17.85
N VAL A 80 17.08 -2.46 17.94
CA VAL A 80 16.59 -3.25 19.09
C VAL A 80 16.85 -4.75 18.90
N ALA A 81 16.69 -5.29 17.69
CA ALA A 81 16.76 -6.73 17.44
C ALA A 81 18.07 -7.41 17.93
N PRO A 82 19.28 -6.81 17.76
CA PRO A 82 20.52 -7.41 18.23
C PRO A 82 20.56 -7.60 19.76
N SER A 83 19.92 -6.70 20.52
CA SER A 83 19.82 -6.82 22.00
C SER A 83 19.02 -8.05 22.45
N GLN A 84 18.21 -8.61 21.55
CA GLN A 84 17.38 -9.80 21.76
C GLN A 84 18.01 -11.06 21.11
N GLY A 85 19.28 -10.98 20.67
CA GLY A 85 19.96 -12.06 19.96
C GLY A 85 19.46 -12.28 18.52
N VAL A 86 18.63 -11.37 17.99
CA VAL A 86 18.03 -11.46 16.67
C VAL A 86 18.86 -10.64 15.67
N HIS A 87 19.44 -11.33 14.69
CA HIS A 87 20.22 -10.70 13.63
C HIS A 87 19.40 -10.66 12.34
N LEU A 88 19.03 -9.46 11.91
CA LEU A 88 18.30 -9.23 10.66
C LEU A 88 19.29 -8.90 9.55
N GLY A 89 19.13 -9.52 8.38
CA GLY A 89 19.94 -9.18 7.22
C GLY A 89 19.62 -7.76 6.74
N GLY A 90 20.58 -6.83 6.83
CA GLY A 90 20.36 -5.43 6.45
C GLY A 90 19.82 -5.24 5.03
N GLY A 91 20.33 -6.00 4.05
CA GLY A 91 19.81 -5.97 2.68
C GLY A 91 18.34 -6.41 2.57
N ARG A 92 17.92 -7.41 3.35
CA ARG A 92 16.51 -7.85 3.39
C ARG A 92 15.62 -6.81 4.05
N LEU A 93 16.11 -6.10 5.06
CA LEU A 93 15.39 -5.02 5.72
C LEU A 93 15.15 -3.83 4.78
N VAL A 94 16.15 -3.48 3.95
CA VAL A 94 15.99 -2.45 2.91
C VAL A 94 14.95 -2.88 1.88
N ILE A 95 15.01 -4.12 1.40
CA ILE A 95 14.02 -4.67 0.46
C ILE A 95 12.62 -4.63 1.07
N ALA A 96 12.47 -5.09 2.32
CA ALA A 96 11.20 -5.08 3.04
C ALA A 96 10.61 -3.66 3.17
N THR A 97 11.47 -2.68 3.47
CA THR A 97 11.10 -1.27 3.57
C THR A 97 10.63 -0.70 2.22
N GLY A 98 11.33 -1.02 1.13
CA GLY A 98 10.93 -0.61 -0.22
C GLY A 98 9.60 -1.22 -0.66
N LEU A 99 9.36 -2.50 -0.33
CA LEU A 99 8.08 -3.15 -0.62
C LEU A 99 6.90 -2.56 0.16
N LEU A 100 7.13 -2.00 1.36
CA LEU A 100 6.08 -1.30 2.11
C LEU A 100 5.63 -0.04 1.38
N VAL A 101 6.55 0.69 0.72
CA VAL A 101 6.19 1.83 -0.15
C VAL A 101 5.30 1.37 -1.30
N LEU A 102 5.64 0.25 -1.94
CA LEU A 102 4.84 -0.32 -3.03
C LEU A 102 3.46 -0.78 -2.53
N LEU A 103 3.38 -1.31 -1.31
CA LEU A 103 2.11 -1.66 -0.65
C LEU A 103 1.25 -0.42 -0.43
N ALA A 104 1.83 0.65 0.10
CA ALA A 104 1.14 1.94 0.28
C ALA A 104 0.58 2.45 -1.05
N LEU A 105 1.42 2.47 -2.09
CA LEU A 105 1.06 2.90 -3.43
C LEU A 105 -0.06 2.04 -4.01
N SER A 106 -0.10 0.73 -3.71
CA SER A 106 -1.18 -0.15 -4.17
C SER A 106 -2.53 0.26 -3.58
N PHE A 107 -2.59 0.51 -2.27
CA PHE A 107 -3.80 1.05 -1.62
C PHE A 107 -4.16 2.45 -2.14
N GLY A 108 -3.16 3.32 -2.30
CA GLY A 108 -3.36 4.66 -2.86
C GLY A 108 -3.90 4.64 -4.29
N ALA A 109 -3.39 3.76 -5.14
CA ALA A 109 -3.84 3.60 -6.53
C ALA A 109 -5.28 3.09 -6.60
N LEU A 110 -5.64 2.11 -5.76
CA LEU A 110 -7.02 1.65 -5.62
C LEU A 110 -7.94 2.78 -5.13
N GLY A 111 -7.47 3.57 -4.16
CA GLY A 111 -8.21 4.71 -3.64
C GLY A 111 -8.45 5.79 -4.67
N ALA A 112 -7.41 6.19 -5.41
CA ALA A 112 -7.51 7.17 -6.48
C ALA A 112 -8.50 6.73 -7.57
N LEU A 113 -8.44 5.45 -7.98
CA LEU A 113 -9.37 4.88 -8.95
C LEU A 113 -10.81 4.84 -8.42
N ALA A 114 -11.00 4.43 -7.17
CA ALA A 114 -12.30 4.36 -6.53
C ALA A 114 -12.93 5.75 -6.36
N ILE A 115 -12.17 6.77 -5.96
CA ILE A 115 -12.65 8.17 -5.88
C ILE A 115 -13.19 8.64 -7.23
N ALA A 116 -12.49 8.33 -8.32
CA ALA A 116 -12.92 8.73 -9.65
C ALA A 116 -14.26 8.11 -10.11
N ARG A 117 -14.67 6.97 -9.53
CA ARG A 117 -15.90 6.24 -9.89
C ARG A 117 -17.02 6.38 -8.85
N VAL A 118 -16.69 6.18 -7.58
CA VAL A 118 -17.63 5.98 -6.47
C VAL A 118 -17.15 6.67 -5.17
N PRO A 119 -16.96 8.01 -5.16
CA PRO A 119 -16.28 8.73 -4.07
C PRO A 119 -16.92 8.53 -2.68
N ARG A 120 -18.26 8.40 -2.63
CA ARG A 120 -19.02 8.23 -1.38
C ARG A 120 -18.69 6.95 -0.60
N VAL A 121 -18.22 5.91 -1.29
CA VAL A 121 -17.95 4.59 -0.69
C VAL A 121 -16.48 4.20 -0.75
N THR A 122 -15.59 5.07 -1.22
CA THR A 122 -14.17 4.72 -1.38
C THR A 122 -13.51 4.34 -0.06
N VAL A 123 -13.67 5.14 0.98
CA VAL A 123 -13.04 4.87 2.30
C VAL A 123 -13.54 3.55 2.90
N PRO A 124 -14.85 3.28 3.02
CA PRO A 124 -15.32 1.99 3.53
C PRO A 124 -14.93 0.82 2.60
N LEU A 125 -14.88 1.02 1.29
CA LEU A 125 -14.42 0.01 0.33
C LEU A 125 -12.94 -0.36 0.56
N LEU A 126 -12.06 0.63 0.69
CA LEU A 126 -10.65 0.39 0.96
C LEU A 126 -10.42 -0.26 2.31
N ALA A 127 -11.15 0.15 3.34
CA ALA A 127 -11.11 -0.48 4.66
C ALA A 127 -11.53 -1.96 4.57
N ALA A 128 -12.62 -2.26 3.86
CA ALA A 128 -13.06 -3.63 3.62
C ALA A 128 -12.00 -4.44 2.85
N ILE A 129 -11.40 -3.86 1.79
CA ILE A 129 -10.31 -4.50 1.04
C ILE A 129 -9.13 -4.79 1.96
N ALA A 130 -8.74 -3.85 2.83
CA ALA A 130 -7.63 -4.04 3.77
C ALA A 130 -7.92 -5.17 4.76
N VAL A 131 -9.11 -5.18 5.37
CA VAL A 131 -9.52 -6.23 6.33
C VAL A 131 -9.56 -7.59 5.64
N VAL A 132 -10.26 -7.71 4.51
CA VAL A 132 -10.35 -8.97 3.76
C VAL A 132 -8.98 -9.45 3.32
N SER A 133 -8.16 -8.55 2.77
CA SER A 133 -6.79 -8.87 2.36
C SER A 133 -5.95 -9.33 3.54
N PHE A 134 -6.10 -8.74 4.72
CA PHE A 134 -5.35 -9.14 5.91
C PHE A 134 -5.72 -10.55 6.35
N TYR A 135 -7.01 -10.90 6.33
CA TYR A 135 -7.48 -12.21 6.81
C TYR A 135 -7.33 -13.35 5.80
N ILE A 136 -7.36 -13.09 4.48
CA ILE A 136 -7.22 -14.12 3.45
C ILE A 136 -6.01 -15.06 3.68
N PRO A 137 -4.78 -14.57 3.95
CA PRO A 137 -3.62 -15.43 4.20
C PRO A 137 -3.76 -16.33 5.43
N LEU A 138 -4.54 -15.91 6.44
CA LEU A 138 -4.81 -16.71 7.64
C LEU A 138 -5.89 -17.76 7.38
N LEU A 139 -6.94 -17.39 6.64
CA LEU A 139 -8.13 -18.22 6.45
C LEU A 139 -7.99 -19.21 5.27
N ALA A 140 -7.36 -18.80 4.18
CA ALA A 140 -7.26 -19.64 2.98
C ALA A 140 -6.57 -20.99 3.24
N PRO A 141 -5.45 -21.08 3.99
CA PRO A 141 -4.86 -22.36 4.35
C PRO A 141 -5.76 -23.18 5.29
N LEU A 142 -6.43 -22.52 6.24
CA LEU A 142 -7.30 -23.17 7.23
C LEU A 142 -8.50 -23.87 6.56
N PHE A 143 -9.10 -23.22 5.58
CA PHE A 143 -10.24 -23.76 4.82
C PHE A 143 -9.84 -24.49 3.53
N LYS A 144 -8.53 -24.66 3.27
CA LYS A 144 -7.98 -25.28 2.05
C LYS A 144 -8.51 -24.65 0.77
N TRP A 145 -8.63 -23.33 0.75
CA TRP A 145 -9.08 -22.59 -0.44
C TRP A 145 -8.09 -22.72 -1.60
N PRO A 146 -8.57 -22.48 -2.84
CA PRO A 146 -7.69 -22.44 -4.00
C PRO A 146 -6.55 -21.42 -3.84
N ARG A 147 -5.38 -21.71 -4.43
CA ARG A 147 -4.19 -20.86 -4.30
C ARG A 147 -4.40 -19.44 -4.83
N TRP A 148 -5.19 -19.27 -5.89
CA TRP A 148 -5.47 -17.96 -6.47
C TRP A 148 -6.15 -17.00 -5.49
N THR A 149 -6.80 -17.50 -4.42
CA THR A 149 -7.41 -16.64 -3.41
C THR A 149 -6.37 -15.84 -2.65
N LEU A 150 -5.16 -16.39 -2.47
CA LEU A 150 -4.05 -15.67 -1.83
C LEU A 150 -3.58 -14.49 -2.68
N ASP A 151 -3.58 -14.62 -4.01
CA ASP A 151 -3.14 -13.57 -4.93
C ASP A 151 -4.05 -12.32 -4.94
N ILE A 152 -5.23 -12.41 -4.32
CA ILE A 152 -6.13 -11.25 -4.11
C ILE A 152 -5.69 -10.40 -2.92
N SER A 153 -4.98 -10.99 -1.96
CA SER A 153 -4.56 -10.29 -0.75
C SER A 153 -3.33 -9.43 -1.01
N LEU A 154 -3.48 -8.10 -0.86
CA LEU A 154 -2.33 -7.18 -0.90
C LEU A 154 -1.25 -7.53 0.14
N PHE A 155 -1.64 -8.08 1.30
CA PHE A 155 -0.70 -8.52 2.33
C PHE A 155 0.02 -9.83 1.94
N HIS A 156 -0.62 -10.73 1.19
CA HIS A 156 0.06 -11.88 0.60
C HIS A 156 1.04 -11.46 -0.49
N LEU A 157 0.65 -10.51 -1.34
CA LEU A 157 1.50 -10.00 -2.42
C LEU A 157 2.75 -9.30 -1.88
N TYR A 158 2.66 -8.67 -0.70
CA TYR A 158 3.82 -8.16 0.02
C TYR A 158 4.79 -9.29 0.46
N GLY A 159 4.24 -10.42 0.93
CA GLY A 159 4.99 -11.61 1.30
C GLY A 159 5.83 -11.45 2.57
N GLU A 160 6.89 -12.26 2.70
CA GLU A 160 7.78 -12.25 3.87
C GLU A 160 9.24 -11.94 3.48
N PRO A 161 9.56 -10.69 3.10
CA PRO A 161 10.88 -10.33 2.56
C PRO A 161 12.06 -10.57 3.51
N LEU A 162 11.82 -10.63 4.82
CA LEU A 162 12.87 -10.90 5.82
C LEU A 162 13.24 -12.39 5.91
N THR A 163 12.28 -13.30 5.70
CA THR A 163 12.45 -14.75 5.89
C THR A 163 12.68 -15.46 4.55
N SER A 164 11.71 -15.38 3.65
CA SER A 164 11.73 -16.03 2.33
C SER A 164 12.40 -15.20 1.24
N GLY A 165 12.63 -13.91 1.50
CA GLY A 165 13.13 -12.98 0.48
C GLY A 165 12.02 -12.46 -0.43
N LEU A 166 12.41 -11.91 -1.58
CA LEU A 166 11.50 -11.20 -2.47
C LEU A 166 10.50 -12.15 -3.15
N TYR A 167 9.21 -11.90 -2.96
CA TYR A 167 8.15 -12.59 -3.68
C TYR A 167 7.88 -11.91 -5.03
N TRP A 168 8.52 -12.42 -6.09
CA TRP A 168 8.51 -11.80 -7.42
C TRP A 168 7.12 -11.66 -8.03
N THR A 169 6.27 -12.68 -7.90
CA THR A 169 4.90 -12.62 -8.41
C THR A 169 4.11 -11.52 -7.73
N GLY A 170 4.21 -11.42 -6.40
CA GLY A 170 3.58 -10.37 -5.62
C GLY A 170 4.05 -8.98 -6.01
N LEU A 171 5.36 -8.79 -6.17
CA LEU A 171 5.94 -7.53 -6.64
C LEU A 171 5.32 -7.09 -7.97
N TRP A 172 5.29 -7.97 -8.97
CA TRP A 172 4.79 -7.59 -10.31
C TRP A 172 3.29 -7.32 -10.31
N ILE A 173 2.51 -8.07 -9.53
CA ILE A 173 1.08 -7.81 -9.37
C ILE A 173 0.86 -6.44 -8.69
N MET A 174 1.60 -6.12 -7.64
CA MET A 174 1.50 -4.82 -6.97
C MET A 174 1.90 -3.67 -7.90
N VAL A 175 2.97 -3.82 -8.67
CA VAL A 175 3.36 -2.84 -9.71
C VAL A 175 2.22 -2.66 -10.72
N ALA A 176 1.61 -3.75 -11.19
CA ALA A 176 0.48 -3.70 -12.10
C ALA A 176 -0.73 -2.97 -11.47
N ILE A 177 -1.05 -3.22 -10.21
CA ILE A 177 -2.12 -2.52 -9.47
C ILE A 177 -1.82 -1.02 -9.41
N VAL A 178 -0.58 -0.62 -9.13
CA VAL A 178 -0.20 0.80 -9.06
C VAL A 178 -0.35 1.46 -10.44
N VAL A 179 0.21 0.85 -11.49
CA VAL A 179 0.17 1.41 -12.85
C VAL A 179 -1.27 1.51 -13.36
N VAL A 180 -2.07 0.45 -13.20
CA VAL A 180 -3.46 0.41 -13.66
C VAL A 180 -4.35 1.33 -12.82
N GLY A 181 -4.17 1.35 -11.50
CA GLY A 181 -4.96 2.19 -10.60
C GLY A 181 -4.72 3.68 -10.81
N LEU A 182 -3.45 4.12 -10.84
CA LEU A 182 -3.12 5.52 -11.10
C LEU A 182 -3.43 5.92 -12.55
N GLY A 183 -3.10 5.08 -13.53
CA GLY A 183 -3.41 5.33 -14.94
C GLY A 183 -4.92 5.41 -15.19
N GLY A 184 -5.70 4.52 -14.56
CA GLY A 184 -7.15 4.52 -14.61
C GLY A 184 -7.78 5.75 -13.94
N ALA A 185 -7.21 6.21 -12.82
CA ALA A 185 -7.64 7.45 -12.16
C ALA A 185 -7.43 8.68 -13.07
N VAL A 186 -6.26 8.79 -13.70
CA VAL A 186 -5.97 9.87 -14.67
C VAL A 186 -6.92 9.81 -15.87
N ALA A 187 -7.17 8.62 -16.42
CA ALA A 187 -8.10 8.45 -17.55
C ALA A 187 -9.53 8.85 -17.17
N ALA A 188 -10.01 8.45 -15.99
CA ALA A 188 -11.35 8.77 -15.52
C ALA A 188 -11.56 10.28 -15.32
N MET A 189 -10.52 11.01 -14.87
CA MET A 189 -10.57 12.47 -14.75
C MET A 189 -10.70 13.16 -16.12
N ARG A 190 -10.05 12.65 -17.17
CA ARG A 190 -10.16 13.23 -18.53
C ARG A 190 -11.55 13.06 -19.14
N VAL A 191 -12.20 11.91 -18.92
CA VAL A 191 -13.54 11.66 -19.46
C VAL A 191 -14.59 12.60 -18.86
N ARG A 192 -14.45 12.97 -17.58
CA ARG A 192 -15.34 13.93 -16.92
C ARG A 192 -15.28 15.35 -17.51
N ASP A 193 -14.17 15.71 -18.15
CA ASP A 193 -13.98 17.04 -18.75
C ASP A 193 -14.60 17.18 -20.14
N LEU A 194 -14.83 16.07 -20.85
CA LEU A 194 -15.43 16.08 -22.19
C LEU A 194 -16.97 16.11 -22.15
N GLY A 195 -17.56 15.89 -20.98
CA GLY A 195 -19.01 15.83 -20.77
C GLY A 195 -19.62 17.07 -20.11
N ARG A 196 -18.81 18.10 -19.79
CA ARG A 196 -19.25 19.42 -19.30
C ARG A 196 -19.00 20.46 -20.38
#